data_AF-A0A1G9S4R1-F1
#
_entry.id   AF-A0A1G9S4R1-F1
#
_cell.length_a   1.000
_cell.length_b   1.000
_cell.length_c   1.000
_cell.angle_alpha   90.00
_cell.angle_beta   90.00
_cell.angle_gamma   90.00
#
_symmetry.space_group_name_H-M   'P 1'
#
loop_
_entity.id
_entity.type
_entity.pdbx_description
1 polymer ?
#
loop_
_entity_poly.entity_id
_entity_poly.type
_entity_poly.pdbx_seq_one_letter_code
_entity_poly.pdbx_strand_id
1 'polypeptide(L)' 'MIVLSRESIIEGLIELREKRDTENKLIINNIKGIINNPEINDIDKLKLINNEMSKVVLG' A
#
# COMPACT_ATOMS: atom_id res chain seq x y z
N MET A 1 16.26 -8.11 28.06
CA MET A 1 16.51 -9.18 27.07
C MET A 1 15.16 -9.56 26.49
N ILE A 2 14.90 -9.22 25.22
CA ILE A 2 13.64 -9.64 24.57
C ILE A 2 13.83 -11.11 24.21
N VAL A 3 13.09 -11.99 24.88
CA VAL A 3 13.06 -13.41 24.53
C VAL A 3 12.05 -13.55 23.40
N LEU A 4 12.55 -13.64 22.16
CA LEU A 4 11.71 -13.94 21.00
C LEU A 4 11.32 -15.43 21.07
N SER A 5 10.11 -15.72 21.53
CA SER A 5 9.55 -17.05 21.35
C SER A 5 9.21 -17.26 19.87
N ARG A 6 9.05 -18.53 19.47
CA ARG A 6 8.60 -18.84 18.10
C ARG A 6 7.23 -18.23 17.85
N GLU A 7 6.36 -18.23 18.86
CA GLU A 7 5.04 -17.58 18.80
C GLU A 7 5.15 -16.08 18.52
N SER A 8 5.98 -15.34 19.27
CA SER A 8 6.13 -13.89 19.08
C SER A 8 6.73 -13.50 17.73
N ILE A 9 7.60 -14.34 17.16
CA ILE A 9 8.12 -14.15 15.80
C ILE A 9 6.99 -14.33 14.78
N ILE A 10 6.17 -15.36 14.93
CA ILE A 10 5.05 -15.65 14.01
C ILE A 10 4.01 -14.52 14.06
N GLU A 11 3.65 -14.05 15.26
CA GLU A 11 2.74 -12.91 15.45
C GLU A 11 3.26 -11.65 14.76
N GLY A 12 4.54 -11.31 14.98
CA GLY A 12 5.15 -10.16 14.31
C GLY A 12 5.16 -10.27 12.79
N LEU A 13 5.36 -11.47 12.23
CA LEU A 13 5.29 -11.69 10.78
C LEU A 13 3.86 -11.55 10.23
N ILE A 14 2.85 -11.99 10.98
CA ILE A 14 1.44 -11.82 10.62
C ILE A 14 1.08 -10.34 10.63
N GLU A 15 1.43 -9.59 11.68
CA GLU A 15 1.17 -8.15 11.77
C GLU A 15 1.83 -7.37 10.62
N LEU A 16 3.08 -7.70 10.28
CA LEU A 16 3.77 -7.07 9.14
C LEU A 16 3.06 -7.34 7.81
N ARG A 17 2.54 -8.55 7.62
CA ARG A 17 1.75 -8.91 6.43
C ARG A 17 0.43 -8.15 6.39
N GLU A 18 -0.33 -8.13 7.48
CA GLU A 18 -1.62 -7.45 7.55
C GLU A 18 -1.50 -5.95 7.32
N LYS A 19 -0.44 -5.34 7.86
CA LYS A 19 -0.10 -3.93 7.62
C LYS A 19 0.15 -3.68 6.14
N ARG A 20 0.99 -4.50 5.49
CA ARG A 20 1.28 -4.38 4.05
C ARG A 20 0.03 -4.57 3.19
N ASP A 21 -0.81 -5.55 3.53
CA ASP A 21 -2.06 -5.81 2.82
C ASP A 21 -3.03 -4.62 2.95
N THR A 22 -3.06 -3.96 4.11
CA THR A 22 -3.86 -2.75 4.34
C THR A 22 -3.35 -1.56 3.52
N GLU A 23 -2.03 -1.34 3.51
CA GLU A 23 -1.38 -0.29 2.72
C GLU A 23 -1.64 -0.50 1.21
N ASN A 24 -1.51 -1.74 0.71
CA ASN A 24 -1.80 -2.09 -0.68
C ASN A 24 -3.27 -1.83 -1.06
N LYS A 25 -4.22 -2.16 -0.18
CA LYS A 25 -5.65 -1.86 -0.40
C LYS A 25 -5.90 -0.37 -0.51
N LEU A 26 -5.26 0.44 0.34
CA LEU A 26 -5.38 1.90 0.30
C LEU A 26 -4.88 2.46 -1.04
N ILE A 27 -3.72 1.99 -1.50
CA ILE A 27 -3.13 2.39 -2.79
C ILE A 27 -4.07 2.05 -3.96
N ILE A 28 -4.64 0.83 -3.98
CA ILE A 28 -5.61 0.43 -5.00
C ILE A 28 -6.85 1.34 -4.98
N ASN A 29 -7.35 1.69 -3.80
CA ASN A 29 -8.50 2.57 -3.68
C ASN A 29 -8.20 3.99 -4.16
N ASN A 30 -7.00 4.52 -3.88
CA ASN A 30 -6.55 5.82 -4.38
C ASN A 30 -6.49 5.81 -5.92
N ILE A 31 -5.89 4.77 -6.51
CA ILE A 31 -5.80 4.61 -7.97
C ILE A 31 -7.20 4.56 -8.60
N LYS A 32 -8.13 3.80 -8.03
CA LYS A 32 -9.53 3.77 -8.47
C LYS A 32 -10.18 5.16 -8.41
N GLY A 33 -9.94 5.90 -7.33
CA GLY A 33 -10.40 7.28 -7.18
C GLY A 33 -9.85 8.21 -8.28
N ILE A 34 -8.56 8.10 -8.60
CA ILE A 34 -7.91 8.89 -9.66
C ILE A 34 -8.52 8.56 -11.03
N ILE A 35 -8.67 7.27 -11.36
CA ILE A 35 -9.24 6.82 -12.65
C ILE A 35 -10.65 7.38 -12.83
N ASN A 36 -11.47 7.28 -11.78
CA ASN A 36 -12.87 7.66 -11.81
C ASN A 36 -13.11 9.18 -11.67
N ASN A 37 -12.07 9.98 -11.44
CA ASN A 37 -12.22 11.43 -11.32
C ASN A 37 -12.33 12.07 -12.73
N PRO A 38 -13.49 12.65 -13.10
CA PRO A 38 -13.68 13.27 -14.42
C PRO A 38 -13.00 14.64 -14.55
N GLU A 39 -12.58 15.27 -13.44
CA GLU A 39 -11.98 16.61 -13.42
C GLU A 39 -10.49 16.61 -13.74
N ILE A 40 -9.85 15.43 -13.74
CA ILE A 40 -8.42 15.26 -14.00
C ILE A 40 -8.24 14.73 -15.43
N ASN A 41 -7.36 15.36 -16.21
CA ASN A 41 -7.02 14.85 -17.54
C ASN A 41 -6.17 13.56 -17.46
N ASP A 42 -6.12 12.81 -18.55
CA ASP A 42 -5.47 11.49 -18.56
C ASP A 42 -3.96 11.54 -18.27
N ILE A 43 -3.26 12.58 -18.72
CA ILE A 43 -1.82 12.73 -18.46
C ILE A 43 -1.56 12.92 -16.96
N ASP A 44 -2.35 13.76 -16.30
CA ASP A 44 -2.20 14.00 -14.87
C ASP A 44 -2.68 12.80 -14.04
N LYS A 45 -3.71 12.06 -14.49
CA LYS A 45 -4.06 10.76 -13.91
C LYS A 45 -2.88 9.79 -13.93
N LEU A 46 -2.17 9.68 -15.05
CA LEU A 46 -1.00 8.80 -15.16
C LEU A 46 0.11 9.20 -14.17
N LYS A 47 0.40 10.49 -14.02
CA LYS A 47 1.39 10.97 -13.03
C LYS A 47 0.98 10.61 -11.60
N LEU A 48 -0.29 10.83 -11.24
CA LEU A 48 -0.82 10.53 -9.92
C LEU A 48 -0.81 9.02 -9.63
N ILE A 49 -1.21 8.20 -10.60
CA ILE A 49 -1.13 6.74 -10.50
C ILE A 49 0.32 6.29 -10.33
N ASN A 50 1.26 6.86 -11.08
CA ASN A 50 2.67 6.55 -10.95
C ASN A 50 3.21 6.89 -9.54
N ASN A 51 2.75 8.00 -8.96
CA ASN A 51 3.11 8.37 -7.58
C ASN A 51 2.56 7.37 -6.56
N GLU A 52 1.31 6.91 -6.70
CA GLU A 52 0.73 5.89 -5.81
C GLU A 52 1.43 4.54 -5.98
N MET A 53 1.73 4.13 -7.22
CA MET A 53 2.45 2.89 -7.51
C MET A 53 3.89 2.88 -6.97
N SER A 54 4.56 4.04 -6.97
CA SER A 54 5.93 4.16 -6.42
C SER A 54 5.99 3.80 -4.94
N LYS A 55 4.89 3.99 -4.19
CA LYS A 55 4.80 3.59 -2.76
C LYS A 55 4.78 2.08 -2.56
N VAL A 56 4.37 1.30 -3.57
CA VAL A 56 4.41 -0.17 -3.54
C VAL A 56 5.81 -0.68 -3.86
N VAL A 57 6.50 -0.03 -4.80
CA VAL A 57 7.79 -0.49 -5.32
C VAL A 57 8.96 -0.08 -4.43
N LEU A 58 8.86 1.08 -3.76
CA LEU A 58 9.91 1.63 -2.90
C LEU A 58 9.63 1.46 -1.40
N GLY A 59 8.48 0.87 -1.04
CA GLY A 59 8.05 0.61 0.34
C GLY A 59 8.49 -0.74 0.89
#